data_AF-A0A166U417-F1
#
_entry.id   AF-A0A166U417-F1
#
_cell.length_a   1.000
_cell.length_b   1.000
_cell.length_c   1.000
_cell.angle_alpha   90.00
_cell.angle_beta   90.00
_cell.angle_gamma   90.00
#
_symmetry.space_group_name_H-M   'P 1'
#
loop_
_entity.id
_entity.type
_entity.pdbx_description
1 polymer ?
#
loop_
_entity_poly.entity_id
_entity_poly.type
_entity_poly.pdbx_seq_one_letter_code
_entity_poly.pdbx_strand_id
1 'polypeptide(L)'
;MPREESEFPADNSRTPKASERPSIVHPYARLYAKQEPKKRPRKIWNHKLEKRVFTEHELVTMGAPHRRTIYTASLEAHIDRLHAQLLAIGLYPIPFSDLEPYRGLNIKTAKSMVAGLQNDSSHTKLKLLELERSSNALRGVLSEPQTAFPYRRHSVDSISYY
;
A
#
# COMPACT_ATOMS: atom_id res chain seq x y z
N MET A 1 56.94 36.87 -39.89
CA MET A 1 56.48 37.89 -38.92
C MET A 1 54.96 37.95 -38.98
N PRO A 2 54.25 38.05 -37.84
CA PRO A 2 54.24 37.10 -36.69
C PRO A 2 53.40 35.85 -37.10
N ARG A 3 52.55 35.14 -36.33
CA ARG A 3 52.39 34.91 -34.86
C ARG A 3 51.92 33.45 -34.68
N GLU A 4 52.05 32.90 -33.48
CA GLU A 4 51.30 31.75 -32.96
C GLU A 4 50.08 32.23 -32.15
N GLU A 5 48.97 31.50 -32.17
CA GLU A 5 48.06 31.38 -31.02
C GLU A 5 47.60 29.92 -30.89
N SER A 6 47.78 29.37 -29.69
CA SER A 6 47.37 28.03 -29.30
C SER A 6 46.17 28.14 -28.36
N GLU A 7 45.06 27.45 -28.67
CA GLU A 7 43.96 27.27 -27.72
C GLU A 7 43.78 25.79 -27.41
N PHE A 8 44.01 25.45 -26.14
CA PHE A 8 43.77 24.13 -25.59
C PHE A 8 42.27 23.93 -25.34
N PRO A 9 41.71 22.73 -25.53
CA PRO A 9 40.30 22.47 -25.24
C PRO A 9 40.03 22.54 -23.73
N ALA A 10 38.94 23.23 -23.37
CA ALA A 10 38.53 23.40 -21.98
C ALA A 10 38.14 22.05 -21.32
N ASP A 11 38.89 21.65 -20.29
CA ASP A 11 38.57 20.51 -19.43
C ASP A 11 37.33 20.85 -18.58
N ASN A 12 36.16 20.41 -19.04
CA ASN A 12 34.90 20.63 -18.32
C ASN A 12 34.80 19.64 -17.16
N SER A 13 35.36 20.04 -16.02
CA SER A 13 35.53 19.23 -14.82
C SER A 13 34.26 18.47 -14.43
N ARG A 14 34.38 17.13 -14.34
CA ARG A 14 33.32 16.25 -13.79
C ARG A 14 32.99 16.68 -12.36
N THR A 15 31.79 17.21 -12.14
CA THR A 15 31.23 17.29 -10.79
C THR A 15 31.07 15.86 -10.24
N PRO A 16 31.61 15.56 -9.04
CA PRO A 16 31.47 14.23 -8.48
C PRO A 16 29.99 14.00 -8.12
N LYS A 17 29.39 12.95 -8.67
CA LYS A 17 28.05 12.50 -8.27
C LYS A 17 28.05 12.33 -6.75
N ALA A 18 27.20 13.09 -6.07
CA ALA A 18 26.96 12.92 -4.64
C ALA A 18 26.59 11.45 -4.40
N SER A 19 27.25 10.81 -3.44
CA SER A 19 26.97 9.42 -3.09
C SER A 19 25.51 9.28 -2.69
N GLU A 20 24.75 8.51 -3.47
CA GLU A 20 23.36 8.20 -3.20
C GLU A 20 23.26 7.35 -1.93
N ARG A 21 23.28 8.02 -0.77
CA ARG A 21 22.81 7.41 0.47
C ARG A 21 21.39 6.94 0.21
N PRO A 22 21.04 5.67 0.48
CA PRO A 22 19.67 5.19 0.28
C PRO A 22 18.74 6.03 1.15
N SER A 23 17.97 6.91 0.51
CA SER A 23 17.03 7.79 1.20
C SER A 23 15.93 6.91 1.78
N ILE A 24 15.95 6.73 3.11
CA ILE A 24 14.92 5.98 3.82
C ILE A 24 13.67 6.83 3.87
N VAL A 25 12.93 6.84 2.75
CA VAL A 25 11.64 7.49 2.63
C VAL A 25 10.67 6.84 3.62
N HIS A 26 10.01 7.67 4.44
CA HIS A 26 9.06 7.21 5.44
C HIS A 26 8.02 6.24 4.83
N PRO A 27 7.73 5.06 5.43
CA PRO A 27 7.00 3.98 4.79
C PRO A 27 5.62 4.39 4.26
N TYR A 28 4.94 5.34 4.92
CA TYR A 28 3.61 5.81 4.50
C TYR A 28 3.61 7.01 3.55
N ALA A 29 4.76 7.56 3.14
CA ALA A 29 4.82 8.79 2.33
C ALA A 29 3.98 8.70 1.04
N ARG A 30 3.93 7.52 0.41
CA ARG A 30 3.13 7.23 -0.79
C ARG A 30 1.61 7.34 -0.57
N LEU A 31 1.13 7.11 0.66
CA LEU A 31 -0.29 7.23 1.01
C LEU A 31 -0.72 8.70 1.13
N TYR A 32 0.18 9.57 1.61
CA TYR A 32 -0.07 11.00 1.77
C TYR A 32 0.11 11.78 0.46
N ALA A 33 1.07 11.40 -0.38
CA ALA A 33 1.30 12.01 -1.70
C ALA A 33 0.10 11.92 -2.67
N LYS A 34 -0.90 11.08 -2.39
CA LYS A 34 -2.09 10.87 -3.24
C LYS A 34 -3.30 11.75 -2.86
N GLN A 35 -3.15 12.70 -1.93
CA GLN A 35 -4.28 13.43 -1.35
C GLN A 35 -4.77 14.66 -2.12
N GLU A 36 -4.16 15.05 -3.25
CA GLU A 36 -4.67 16.19 -4.02
C GLU A 36 -6.13 16.00 -4.49
N PRO A 37 -7.05 16.94 -4.18
CA PRO A 37 -8.47 16.82 -4.48
C PRO A 37 -8.80 17.23 -5.92
N LYS A 38 -8.22 16.53 -6.92
CA LYS A 38 -8.69 16.65 -8.31
C LYS A 38 -10.14 16.16 -8.38
N LYS A 39 -11.04 17.00 -8.91
CA LYS A 39 -12.51 16.79 -8.99
C LYS A 39 -12.81 15.35 -9.40
N ARG A 40 -13.20 14.52 -8.42
CA ARG A 40 -13.37 13.08 -8.67
C ARG A 40 -14.66 12.86 -9.46
N PRO A 41 -14.62 12.22 -10.64
CA PRO A 41 -15.84 11.83 -11.33
C PRO A 41 -16.66 10.90 -10.44
N ARG A 42 -17.98 10.80 -10.70
CA ARG A 42 -18.88 9.91 -9.94
C ARG A 42 -18.26 8.52 -9.85
N LYS A 43 -17.92 8.10 -8.62
CA LYS A 43 -17.25 6.82 -8.37
C LYS A 43 -18.18 5.71 -8.84
N ILE A 44 -17.80 5.03 -9.92
CA ILE A 44 -18.49 3.82 -10.41
C ILE A 44 -18.62 2.89 -9.21
N TRP A 45 -19.85 2.46 -8.91
CA TRP A 45 -20.08 1.55 -7.80
C TRP A 45 -19.36 0.25 -8.11
N ASN A 46 -18.34 -0.07 -7.33
CA ASN A 46 -17.57 -1.29 -7.56
C ASN A 46 -18.37 -2.44 -6.93
N HIS A 47 -19.13 -3.15 -7.78
CA HIS A 47 -19.92 -4.34 -7.46
C HIS A 47 -19.01 -5.55 -7.11
N LYS A 48 -18.01 -5.34 -6.25
CA LYS A 48 -16.94 -6.28 -5.89
C LYS A 48 -17.47 -7.56 -5.24
N LEU A 49 -18.59 -7.46 -4.52
CA LEU A 49 -19.24 -8.62 -3.90
C LEU A 49 -20.11 -9.38 -4.91
N GLU A 50 -20.86 -8.69 -5.78
CA GLU A 50 -21.59 -9.36 -6.88
C GLU A 50 -20.63 -10.10 -7.82
N LYS A 51 -19.49 -9.50 -8.19
CA LYS A 51 -18.41 -10.15 -8.96
C LYS A 51 -17.70 -11.33 -8.24
N ARG A 52 -18.08 -11.64 -6.99
CA ARG A 52 -17.63 -12.83 -6.24
C ARG A 52 -18.73 -13.89 -6.10
N VAL A 53 -20.00 -13.50 -6.30
CA VAL A 53 -21.17 -14.36 -6.17
C VAL A 53 -21.67 -14.82 -7.55
N PHE A 54 -21.53 -13.96 -8.57
CA PHE A 54 -22.00 -14.19 -9.93
C PHE A 54 -20.84 -14.11 -10.93
N THR A 55 -20.89 -15.00 -11.91
CA THR A 55 -20.11 -14.91 -13.16
C THR A 55 -20.63 -13.78 -14.06
N GLU A 56 -19.83 -13.37 -15.04
CA GLU A 56 -20.26 -12.33 -16.00
C GLU A 56 -21.46 -12.77 -16.84
N HIS A 57 -21.58 -14.07 -17.14
CA HIS A 57 -22.75 -14.63 -17.82
C HIS A 57 -24.03 -14.49 -16.98
N GLU A 58 -23.99 -14.86 -15.70
CA GLU A 58 -25.12 -14.74 -14.77
C GLU A 58 -25.56 -13.28 -14.58
N LEU A 59 -24.62 -12.33 -14.53
CA LEU A 59 -24.93 -10.91 -14.41
C LEU A 59 -25.71 -10.35 -15.63
N VAL A 60 -25.47 -10.89 -16.82
CA VAL A 60 -26.18 -10.52 -18.06
C VAL A 60 -27.50 -11.29 -18.20
N THR A 61 -27.48 -12.60 -17.99
CA THR A 61 -28.62 -13.49 -18.26
C THR A 61 -29.69 -13.45 -17.16
N MET A 62 -29.33 -13.30 -15.88
CA MET A 62 -30.30 -13.36 -14.78
C MET A 62 -30.94 -12.00 -14.51
N GLY A 63 -32.28 -11.98 -14.43
CA GLY A 63 -33.04 -10.79 -14.04
C GLY A 63 -32.71 -10.30 -12.62
N ALA A 64 -32.71 -8.97 -12.44
CA ALA A 64 -32.34 -8.33 -11.17
C ALA A 64 -33.09 -8.84 -9.92
N PRO A 65 -34.38 -9.21 -9.95
CA PRO A 65 -35.05 -9.78 -8.77
C PRO A 65 -34.40 -11.08 -8.27
N HIS A 66 -34.09 -12.01 -9.18
CA HIS A 66 -33.51 -13.31 -8.81
C HIS A 66 -32.07 -13.16 -8.30
N ARG A 67 -31.27 -12.27 -8.94
CA ARG A 67 -29.94 -11.92 -8.44
C ARG A 67 -29.96 -11.32 -7.03
N ARG A 68 -30.95 -10.48 -6.70
CA ARG A 68 -31.08 -9.91 -5.34
C ARG A 68 -31.29 -11.00 -4.30
N THR A 69 -32.18 -11.96 -4.55
CA THR A 69 -32.44 -13.08 -3.62
C THR A 69 -31.17 -13.88 -3.33
N ILE A 70 -30.45 -14.28 -4.39
CA ILE A 70 -29.21 -15.06 -4.25
C ILE A 70 -28.12 -14.23 -3.55
N TYR A 71 -28.01 -12.95 -3.87
CA TYR A 71 -27.04 -12.04 -3.23
C TYR A 71 -27.32 -11.88 -1.72
N THR A 72 -28.57 -11.68 -1.32
CA THR A 72 -28.97 -11.60 0.10
C THR A 72 -28.66 -12.90 0.83
N ALA A 73 -29.09 -14.05 0.30
CA ALA A 73 -28.80 -15.35 0.90
C ALA A 73 -27.28 -15.63 1.01
N SER A 74 -26.50 -15.16 0.03
CA SER A 74 -25.03 -15.26 0.05
C SER A 74 -24.37 -14.39 1.14
N LEU A 75 -24.97 -13.24 1.46
CA LEU A 75 -24.54 -12.37 2.57
C LEU A 75 -24.92 -12.97 3.92
N GLU A 76 -26.14 -13.49 4.07
CA GLU A 76 -26.63 -14.15 5.29
C GLU A 76 -25.74 -15.36 5.62
N ALA A 77 -25.53 -16.27 4.66
CA ALA A 77 -24.62 -17.39 4.81
C ALA A 77 -23.14 -16.99 5.00
N HIS A 78 -22.75 -15.74 4.73
CA HIS A 78 -21.44 -15.22 5.12
C HIS A 78 -21.42 -14.73 6.57
N ILE A 79 -22.47 -14.05 7.02
CA ILE A 79 -22.64 -13.61 8.42
C ILE A 79 -22.68 -14.82 9.35
N ASP A 80 -23.39 -15.90 8.99
CA ASP A 80 -23.44 -17.13 9.80
C ASP A 80 -22.06 -17.77 9.98
N ARG A 81 -21.23 -17.77 8.93
CA ARG A 81 -19.83 -18.22 9.02
C ARG A 81 -18.97 -17.33 9.90
N LEU A 82 -19.22 -16.01 9.93
CA LEU A 82 -18.54 -15.09 10.86
C LEU A 82 -19.00 -15.32 12.30
N HIS A 83 -20.29 -15.56 12.55
CA HIS A 83 -20.79 -15.94 13.88
C HIS A 83 -20.19 -17.27 14.36
N ALA A 84 -20.09 -18.28 13.48
CA ALA A 84 -19.43 -19.55 13.81
C ALA A 84 -17.94 -19.36 14.17
N GLN A 85 -17.22 -18.47 13.48
CA GLN A 85 -15.84 -18.11 13.82
C GLN A 85 -15.74 -17.37 15.17
N LEU A 86 -16.62 -16.42 15.46
CA LEU A 86 -16.65 -15.71 16.74
C LEU A 86 -17.00 -16.64 17.90
N LEU A 87 -17.94 -17.58 17.70
CA LEU A 87 -18.30 -18.62 18.67
C LEU A 87 -17.10 -19.53 18.97
N ALA A 88 -16.35 -19.95 17.95
CA ALA A 88 -15.15 -20.78 18.12
C ALA A 88 -14.02 -20.07 18.89
N ILE A 89 -13.99 -18.74 18.89
CA ILE A 89 -13.01 -17.92 19.63
C ILE A 89 -13.58 -17.50 21.02
N GLY A 90 -14.83 -17.83 21.34
CA GLY A 90 -15.48 -17.46 22.60
C GLY A 90 -15.93 -16.00 22.69
N LEU A 91 -16.04 -15.30 21.56
CA LEU A 91 -16.50 -13.90 21.46
C LEU A 91 -18.00 -13.77 21.14
N TYR A 92 -18.71 -14.90 21.01
CA TYR A 92 -20.14 -14.98 20.78
C TYR A 92 -20.71 -16.15 21.60
N PRO A 93 -21.92 -16.04 22.19
CA PRO A 93 -22.84 -14.91 22.16
C PRO A 93 -22.38 -13.71 23.02
N ILE A 94 -22.78 -12.51 22.61
CA ILE A 94 -22.51 -11.26 23.35
C ILE A 94 -23.55 -11.13 24.47
N PRO A 95 -23.16 -10.84 25.73
CA PRO A 95 -24.09 -10.58 26.83
C PRO A 95 -25.09 -9.45 26.52
N PHE A 96 -26.36 -9.61 26.89
CA PHE A 96 -27.38 -8.58 26.66
C PHE A 96 -27.09 -7.25 27.36
N SER A 97 -26.38 -7.27 28.50
CA SER A 97 -25.87 -6.08 29.19
C SER A 97 -25.07 -5.16 28.27
N ASP A 98 -24.29 -5.76 27.38
CA ASP A 98 -23.33 -5.08 26.52
C ASP A 98 -24.02 -4.58 25.23
N LEU A 99 -25.24 -5.05 24.98
CA LEU A 99 -26.11 -4.64 23.88
C LEU A 99 -27.06 -3.48 24.26
N GLU A 100 -27.41 -3.32 25.54
CA GLU A 100 -28.28 -2.21 26.01
C GLU A 100 -27.80 -0.81 25.58
N PRO A 101 -26.49 -0.45 25.59
CA PRO A 101 -26.01 0.85 25.08
C PRO A 101 -26.34 1.11 23.59
N TYR A 102 -26.62 0.06 22.81
CA TYR A 102 -26.95 0.13 21.39
C TYR A 102 -28.46 -0.03 21.14
N ARG A 103 -29.27 -0.18 22.19
CA ARG A 103 -30.73 -0.31 22.09
C ARG A 103 -31.34 0.97 21.50
N GLY A 104 -32.12 0.81 20.43
CA GLY A 104 -32.70 1.95 19.71
C GLY A 104 -31.71 2.75 18.85
N LEU A 105 -30.48 2.26 18.63
CA LEU A 105 -29.49 2.91 17.77
C LEU A 105 -30.07 3.20 16.38
N ASN A 106 -30.07 4.48 16.00
CA ASN A 106 -30.58 4.92 14.71
C ASN A 106 -29.81 4.26 13.55
N ILE A 107 -30.54 3.67 12.60
CA ILE A 107 -29.98 2.99 11.43
C ILE A 107 -29.04 3.87 10.59
N LYS A 108 -29.22 5.20 10.59
CA LYS A 108 -28.29 6.15 9.95
C LYS A 108 -26.95 6.22 10.69
N THR A 109 -26.99 6.26 12.02
CA THR A 109 -25.80 6.24 12.89
C THR A 109 -25.06 4.91 12.77
N ALA A 110 -25.77 3.78 12.85
CA ALA A 110 -25.19 2.45 12.66
C ALA A 110 -24.48 2.31 11.30
N LYS A 111 -25.12 2.77 10.21
CA LYS A 111 -24.49 2.82 8.87
C LYS A 111 -23.23 3.69 8.84
N SER A 112 -23.22 4.84 9.52
CA SER A 112 -22.05 5.72 9.61
C SER A 112 -20.90 5.06 10.38
N MET A 113 -21.19 4.39 11.51
CA MET A 113 -20.20 3.66 12.30
C MET A 113 -19.56 2.53 11.49
N VAL A 114 -20.37 1.70 10.80
CA VAL A 114 -19.86 0.63 9.93
C VAL A 114 -19.06 1.18 8.75
N ALA A 115 -19.47 2.32 8.17
CA ALA A 115 -18.70 2.98 7.11
C ALA A 115 -17.33 3.49 7.60
N GLY A 116 -17.26 4.02 8.84
CA GLY A 116 -16.01 4.38 9.50
C GLY A 116 -15.10 3.17 9.70
N LEU A 117 -15.60 2.11 10.33
CA LEU A 117 -14.85 0.86 10.54
C LEU A 117 -14.32 0.27 9.21
N GLN A 118 -15.13 0.28 8.15
CA GLN A 118 -14.72 -0.17 6.82
C GLN A 118 -13.64 0.73 6.20
N ASN A 119 -13.71 2.05 6.41
CA ASN A 119 -12.68 3.00 6.00
C ASN A 119 -11.36 2.72 6.73
N ASP A 120 -11.42 2.57 8.05
CA ASP A 120 -10.24 2.41 8.90
C ASP A 120 -9.56 1.06 8.69
N SER A 121 -10.34 -0.01 8.49
CA SER A 121 -9.84 -1.31 8.03
C SER A 121 -9.15 -1.20 6.66
N SER A 122 -9.72 -0.45 5.72
CA SER A 122 -9.12 -0.22 4.40
C SER A 122 -7.80 0.58 4.49
N HIS A 123 -7.75 1.62 5.33
CA HIS A 123 -6.54 2.40 5.59
C HIS A 123 -5.46 1.59 6.30
N THR A 124 -5.83 0.77 7.29
CA THR A 124 -4.92 -0.12 8.01
C THR A 124 -4.32 -1.16 7.07
N LYS A 125 -5.13 -1.74 6.17
CA LYS A 125 -4.64 -2.66 5.14
C LYS A 125 -3.65 -1.99 4.16
N LEU A 126 -3.88 -0.73 3.78
CA LEU A 126 -2.93 0.02 2.94
C LEU A 126 -1.62 0.29 3.67
N LYS A 127 -1.67 0.67 4.96
CA LYS A 127 -0.45 0.83 5.79
C LYS A 127 0.33 -0.48 5.90
N LEU A 128 -0.36 -1.60 6.14
CA LEU A 128 0.24 -2.94 6.22
C LEU A 128 0.99 -3.29 4.92
N LEU A 129 0.37 -3.09 3.75
CA LEU A 129 1.00 -3.36 2.45
C LEU A 129 2.24 -2.48 2.18
N GLU A 130 2.25 -1.22 2.62
CA GLU A 130 3.45 -0.37 2.51
C GLU A 130 4.54 -0.79 3.52
N LEU A 131 4.19 -1.23 4.73
CA LEU A 131 5.14 -1.82 5.69
C LEU A 131 5.78 -3.10 5.14
N GLU A 132 4.98 -4.01 4.57
CA GLU A 132 5.47 -5.23 3.92
C GLU A 132 6.45 -4.88 2.78
N ARG A 133 6.11 -3.89 1.96
CA ARG A 133 6.99 -3.41 0.88
C ARG A 133 8.31 -2.85 1.43
N SER A 134 8.26 -1.98 2.44
CA SER A 134 9.48 -1.43 3.06
C SER A 134 10.33 -2.52 3.73
N SER A 135 9.71 -3.46 4.44
CA SER A 135 10.37 -4.63 5.04
C SER A 135 11.08 -5.48 3.98
N ASN A 136 10.39 -5.78 2.87
CA ASN A 136 10.97 -6.57 1.78
C ASN A 136 12.10 -5.83 1.06
N ALA A 137 12.00 -4.51 0.86
CA ALA A 137 13.08 -3.71 0.29
C ALA A 137 14.33 -3.70 1.20
N LEU A 138 14.15 -3.52 2.51
CA LEU A 138 15.24 -3.59 3.49
C LEU A 138 15.87 -4.98 3.54
N ARG A 139 15.05 -6.05 3.51
CA ARG A 139 15.54 -7.43 3.44
C ARG A 139 16.36 -7.68 2.18
N GLY A 140 15.97 -7.12 1.03
CA GLY A 140 16.75 -7.20 -0.22
C GLY A 140 18.15 -6.62 -0.04
N VAL A 141 18.25 -5.37 0.42
CA VAL A 141 19.53 -4.68 0.67
C VAL A 141 20.40 -5.42 1.70
N LEU A 142 19.79 -6.05 2.71
CA LEU A 142 20.52 -6.83 3.72
C LEU A 142 20.89 -8.26 3.28
N SER A 143 20.28 -8.77 2.21
CA SER A 143 20.53 -10.13 1.69
C SER A 143 21.47 -10.16 0.48
N GLU A 144 21.73 -9.01 -0.15
CA GLU A 144 22.84 -8.87 -1.08
C GLU A 144 24.16 -9.07 -0.32
N PRO A 145 24.99 -10.07 -0.67
CA PRO A 145 26.34 -10.13 -0.13
C PRO A 145 27.11 -8.88 -0.56
N GLN A 146 27.89 -8.30 0.37
CA GLN A 146 28.76 -7.14 0.08
C GLN A 146 29.92 -7.54 -0.85
N THR A 147 29.63 -7.81 -2.11
CA THR A 147 30.63 -8.15 -3.11
C THR A 147 31.40 -6.89 -3.50
N ALA A 148 32.63 -6.81 -3.00
CA ALA A 148 33.67 -5.85 -3.37
C ALA A 148 33.30 -4.37 -3.21
N PHE A 149 33.55 -3.82 -2.01
CA PHE A 149 34.12 -2.48 -1.96
C PHE A 149 35.50 -2.51 -2.64
N PRO A 150 35.73 -1.80 -3.76
CA PRO A 150 37.07 -1.62 -4.26
C PRO A 150 37.79 -0.67 -3.29
N TYR A 151 38.53 -1.22 -2.33
CA TYR A 151 39.51 -0.45 -1.58
C TYR A 151 40.51 0.12 -2.58
N ARG A 152 40.33 1.39 -2.93
CA ARG A 152 41.23 2.16 -3.77
C ARG A 152 42.53 2.34 -3.00
N ARG A 153 43.45 1.38 -3.14
CA ARG A 153 44.84 1.55 -2.71
C ARG A 153 45.36 2.82 -3.38
N HIS A 154 45.56 3.86 -2.57
CA HIS A 154 46.41 4.96 -3.00
C HIS A 154 47.83 4.39 -3.15
N SER A 155 48.34 4.36 -4.38
CA SER A 155 49.78 4.20 -4.59
C SER A 155 50.43 5.39 -3.90
N VAL A 156 51.26 5.11 -2.90
CA VAL A 156 52.14 6.12 -2.33
C VAL A 156 53.42 5.97 -3.12
N ASP A 157 53.58 6.78 -4.16
CA ASP A 157 54.76 6.74 -5.00
C ASP A 157 55.95 7.25 -4.17
N SER A 158 56.85 6.33 -3.82
CA SER A 158 58.05 6.63 -3.04
C SER A 158 58.98 7.54 -3.85
N ILE A 159 59.00 8.82 -3.49
CA ILE A 159 60.01 9.77 -3.97
C ILE A 159 61.36 9.37 -3.38
N SER A 160 62.20 8.73 -4.20
CA SER A 160 63.58 8.42 -3.86
C SER A 160 64.44 9.67 -4.04
N TYR A 161 64.96 10.21 -2.94
CA TYR A 161 66.05 11.18 -2.97
C TYR A 161 67.40 10.46 -2.97
N TYR A 162 68.21 10.75 -3.99
CA TYR A 162 69.67 10.63 -4.02
C TYR A 162 70.22 11.83 -4.81
#